data_AF-A0A359EEF4-F1
#
_entry.id   AF-A0A359EEF4-F1
#
_cell.length_a   1.000
_cell.length_b   1.000
_cell.length_c   1.000
_cell.angle_alpha   90.00
_cell.angle_beta   90.00
_cell.angle_gamma   90.00
#
_symmetry.space_group_name_H-M   'P 1'
#
loop_
_entity.id
_entity.type
_entity.pdbx_description
1 polymer ?
#
loop_
_entity_poly.entity_id
_entity_poly.type
_entity_poly.pdbx_seq_one_letter_code
_entity_poly.pdbx_strand_id
1 'polypeptide(L)'
;ISKVGDIIDLATELDIVQKRGSFYSYGDLRLAQGRENAKEFLRANPDIAEEIETAVRQQALVGGIPMSGSGDDDEAFDDDL
;
A
#
# COMPACT_ATOMS: atom_id res chain seq x y z
N ILE A 1 -3.69 16.22 2.22
CA ILE A 1 -2.71 15.22 2.72
C ILE A 1 -2.34 14.32 1.52
N SER A 2 -1.06 14.05 1.28
CA SER A 2 -0.60 13.42 0.03
C SER A 2 -0.89 11.92 0.03
N LYS A 3 -1.69 11.41 -0.92
CA LYS A 3 -2.06 9.98 -1.07
C LYS A 3 -0.88 9.01 -0.83
N VAL A 4 0.27 9.30 -1.44
CA VAL A 4 1.51 8.49 -1.32
C VAL A 4 2.12 8.49 0.09
N GLY A 5 1.95 9.57 0.85
CA GLY A 5 2.45 9.66 2.21
C GLY A 5 1.67 8.76 3.17
N ASP A 6 0.34 8.72 3.03
CA ASP A 6 -0.52 7.82 3.80
C ASP A 6 -0.25 6.36 3.44
N ILE A 7 -0.09 6.04 2.15
CA ILE A 7 0.26 4.68 1.70
C ILE A 7 1.56 4.20 2.39
N ILE A 8 2.62 5.01 2.40
CA ILE A 8 3.89 4.63 3.07
C ILE A 8 3.69 4.40 4.58
N ASP A 9 2.90 5.26 5.23
CA ASP A 9 2.63 5.16 6.67
C ASP A 9 1.88 3.87 7.00
N LEU A 10 0.75 3.64 6.32
CA LEU A 10 -0.08 2.45 6.46
C LEU A 10 0.68 1.18 6.09
N ALA A 11 1.43 1.20 4.98
CA ALA A 11 2.21 0.04 4.57
C ALA A 11 3.32 -0.30 5.57
N THR A 12 3.91 0.70 6.24
CA THR A 12 4.90 0.46 7.29
C THR A 12 4.23 -0.08 8.56
N GLU A 13 3.04 0.44 8.92
CA GLU A 13 2.27 -0.01 10.07
C GLU A 13 1.76 -1.46 9.91
N LEU A 14 1.40 -1.83 8.69
CA LEU A 14 0.93 -3.17 8.32
C LEU A 14 2.07 -4.16 8.01
N ASP A 15 3.33 -3.78 8.24
CA ASP A 15 4.54 -4.56 7.96
C ASP A 15 4.74 -4.96 6.47
N ILE A 16 3.96 -4.35 5.57
CA ILE A 16 4.05 -4.54 4.12
C ILE A 16 5.33 -3.90 3.57
N VAL A 17 5.66 -2.71 4.07
CA VAL A 17 6.92 -2.02 3.80
C VAL A 17 7.82 -2.14 5.02
N GLN A 18 8.95 -2.81 4.82
CA GLN A 18 9.95 -3.04 5.84
C GLN A 18 10.92 -1.88 5.95
N LYS A 19 11.08 -1.35 7.17
CA LYS A 19 12.02 -0.26 7.47
C LYS A 19 13.26 -0.79 8.19
N ARG A 20 14.35 -1.00 7.45
CA ARG A 20 15.66 -1.37 8.00
C ARG A 20 16.50 -0.11 8.25
N GLY A 21 16.42 0.40 9.48
CA GLY A 21 17.08 1.64 9.87
C GLY A 21 16.45 2.85 9.20
N SER A 22 17.16 3.45 8.25
CA SER A 22 16.66 4.55 7.40
C SER A 22 16.16 4.07 6.04
N PHE A 23 16.31 2.80 5.67
CA PHE A 23 15.94 2.28 4.36
C PHE A 23 14.54 1.66 4.38
N TYR A 24 13.74 1.98 3.38
CA TYR A 24 12.42 1.39 3.12
C TYR A 24 12.53 0.37 2.00
N SER A 25 11.95 -0.82 2.22
CA SER A 25 11.95 -1.93 1.27
C SER A 25 10.55 -2.54 1.22
N TYR A 26 10.10 -2.95 0.04
CA TYR A 26 8.85 -3.66 -0.18
C TYR A 26 9.19 -5.06 -0.70
N GLY A 27 8.89 -6.10 0.09
CA GLY A 27 9.42 -7.45 -0.17
C GLY A 27 10.96 -7.44 -0.31
N ASP A 28 11.47 -7.85 -1.46
CA ASP A 28 12.88 -7.81 -1.83
C ASP A 28 13.31 -6.52 -2.57
N LEU A 29 12.35 -5.66 -2.93
CA LEU A 29 12.61 -4.42 -3.64
C LEU A 29 13.01 -3.31 -2.66
N ARG A 30 14.17 -2.69 -2.87
CA ARG A 30 14.57 -1.51 -2.11
C ARG A 30 13.95 -0.25 -2.74
N LEU A 31 13.07 0.42 -2.00
CA LEU A 31 12.39 1.63 -2.45
C LEU A 31 13.34 2.84 -2.39
N ALA A 32 13.72 3.26 -1.18
CA ALA A 32 14.60 4.40 -0.98
C ALA A 32 15.12 4.51 0.46
N GLN A 33 16.08 5.41 0.66
CA GLN A 33 16.51 5.84 2.00
C GLN A 33 15.69 7.04 2.46
N GLY A 34 14.97 6.89 3.57
CA GLY A 34 14.15 7.93 4.17
C GLY A 34 12.76 8.02 3.56
N ARG A 35 11.82 8.53 4.36
CA ARG A 35 10.40 8.62 4.01
C ARG A 35 10.14 9.51 2.80
N GLU A 36 10.82 10.65 2.72
CA GLU A 36 10.64 11.59 1.61
C GLU A 36 11.03 10.96 0.26
N ASN A 37 12.21 10.32 0.20
CA ASN A 37 12.66 9.65 -1.02
C ASN A 37 11.78 8.44 -1.38
N ALA A 38 11.25 7.72 -0.38
CA ALA A 38 10.34 6.61 -0.64
C ALA A 38 9.03 7.12 -1.28
N LYS A 39 8.51 8.26 -0.82
CA LYS A 39 7.35 8.91 -1.47
C LYS A 39 7.66 9.36 -2.89
N GLU A 40 8.84 9.92 -3.14
CA GLU A 40 9.25 10.29 -4.51
C GLU A 40 9.38 9.06 -5.41
N PHE A 41 9.95 7.96 -4.90
CA PHE A 41 10.04 6.70 -5.62
C PHE A 41 8.66 6.18 -6.04
N LEU A 42 7.69 6.15 -5.12
CA LEU A 42 6.33 5.71 -5.44
C LEU A 42 5.60 6.67 -6.40
N ARG A 43 5.87 7.98 -6.33
CA ARG A 43 5.33 8.93 -7.34
C ARG A 43 5.92 8.70 -8.73
N ALA A 44 7.19 8.32 -8.80
CA ALA A 44 7.86 8.00 -10.05
C ALA A 44 7.49 6.61 -10.59
N ASN A 45 7.04 5.70 -9.72
CA ASN A 45 6.68 4.32 -10.05
C ASN A 45 5.22 4.04 -9.60
N PRO A 46 4.22 4.52 -10.37
CA PRO A 46 2.81 4.37 -10.00
C PRO A 46 2.38 2.90 -9.90
N ASP A 47 2.94 2.01 -10.71
CA ASP A 47 2.66 0.56 -10.66
C ASP A 47 2.97 -0.04 -9.29
N ILE A 48 4.13 0.31 -8.71
CA ILE A 48 4.54 -0.13 -7.37
C ILE A 48 3.67 0.52 -6.29
N ALA A 49 3.29 1.78 -6.48
CA ALA A 49 2.41 2.48 -5.54
C ALA A 49 1.03 1.81 -5.47
N GLU A 50 0.48 1.40 -6.62
CA GLU A 50 -0.82 0.73 -6.71
C GLU A 50 -0.77 -0.69 -6.13
N GLU A 51 0.33 -1.41 -6.36
CA GLU A 51 0.57 -2.72 -5.75
C GLU A 51 0.62 -2.64 -4.22
N ILE A 52 1.38 -1.68 -3.67
CA ILE A 52 1.44 -1.45 -2.22
C ILE A 52 0.08 -1.00 -1.67
N GLU A 53 -0.63 -0.10 -2.36
CA GLU A 53 -1.97 0.35 -1.97
C GLU A 53 -2.96 -0.82 -1.91
N THR A 54 -2.93 -1.71 -2.90
CA THR A 54 -3.77 -2.91 -2.95
C THR A 54 -3.44 -3.84 -1.79
N ALA A 55 -2.16 -4.10 -1.54
CA ALA A 55 -1.72 -4.92 -0.41
C ALA A 55 -2.16 -4.31 0.94
N VAL A 56 -2.03 -2.99 1.09
CA VAL A 56 -2.48 -2.23 2.28
C VAL A 56 -3.98 -2.39 2.48
N ARG A 57 -4.78 -2.22 1.41
CA ARG A 57 -6.24 -2.36 1.46
C ARG A 57 -6.65 -3.77 1.83
N GLN A 58 -6.03 -4.79 1.22
CA GLN A 58 -6.30 -6.19 1.51
C GLN A 58 -5.96 -6.53 2.96
N GLN A 59 -4.79 -6.11 3.46
CA GLN A 59 -4.38 -6.37 4.83
C GLN A 59 -5.28 -5.63 5.85
N ALA A 60 -5.68 -4.39 5.55
CA ALA A 60 -6.59 -3.62 6.40
C ALA A 60 -8.00 -4.26 6.47
N LEU A 61 -8.49 -4.81 5.35
CA LEU A 61 -9.77 -5.51 5.28
C LEU A 61 -9.76 -6.81 6.10
N VAL A 62 -8.65 -7.57 6.05
CA VAL A 62 -8.48 -8.83 6.80
C VAL A 62 -8.18 -8.58 8.29
N GLY A 63 -7.51 -7.48 8.63
CA GLY A 63 -7.07 -7.14 9.98
C GLY A 63 -8.10 -6.43 10.88
N GLY A 64 -9.30 -6.12 10.36
CA GLY A 64 -10.38 -5.54 11.17
C GLY A 64 -10.19 -4.08 11.57
N ILE A 65 -9.38 -3.30 10.83
CA ILE A 65 -9.35 -1.84 10.97
C ILE A 65 -10.40 -1.26 10.02
N PRO A 66 -11.54 -0.75 10.52
CA PRO A 66 -12.59 -0.20 9.66
C PRO A 66 -12.12 1.14 9.08
N MET A 67 -11.44 1.09 7.93
CA MET A 67 -11.26 2.26 7.08
C MET A 67 -12.60 2.56 6.42
N SER A 68 -13.28 3.59 6.92
CA SER A 68 -14.48 4.17 6.32
C SER A 68 -14.12 4.78 4.96
N GLY A 69 -14.19 4.00 3.89
CA GLY A 69 -13.98 4.47 2.52
C GLY A 69 -14.53 3.47 1.51
N SER A 70 -15.61 3.87 0.83
CA SER A 70 -16.24 3.29 -0.36
C SER A 70 -15.29 2.43 -1.20
N GLY A 71 -15.56 1.16 -1.52
CA GLY A 71 -16.85 0.59 -1.90
C GLY A 71 -17.00 0.60 -3.42
N ASP A 72 -16.08 -0.05 -4.14
CA ASP A 72 -16.16 -0.38 -5.57
C ASP A 72 -15.18 -1.54 -5.84
N ASP A 73 -15.46 -2.72 -5.28
CA ASP A 73 -14.94 -3.97 -5.82
C ASP A 73 -16.16 -4.71 -6.41
N ASP A 74 -16.22 -4.52 -7.72
CA ASP A 74 -17.11 -5.05 -8.74
C ASP A 74 -17.71 -6.44 -8.40
N GLU A 75 -19.05 -6.50 -8.37
CA GLU A 75 -19.79 -7.75 -8.50
C GLU A 75 -19.45 -8.40 -9.85
N ALA A 76 -18.86 -9.60 -9.81
CA ALA A 76 -19.07 -10.61 -10.83
C ALA A 76 -19.41 -11.93 -10.14
N PHE A 77 -20.64 -12.00 -9.62
CA PHE A 77 -21.34 -13.27 -9.50
C PHE A 77 -21.62 -13.76 -10.92
N ASP A 78 -20.75 -14.64 -11.43
CA ASP A 78 -21.09 -15.43 -12.61
C ASP A 78 -22.00 -16.57 -12.14
N ASP A 79 -23.30 -16.28 -12.15
CA ASP A 79 -24.39 -17.23 -12.14
C ASP A 79 -24.40 -17.96 -13.49
N ASP A 80 -23.85 -19.18 -13.53
CA ASP A 80 -24.11 -20.12 -14.63
C ASP A 80 -24.55 -21.49 -14.06
N LEU A 81 -25.88 -21.56 -13.89
CA LEU A 81 -26.81 -22.70 -14.09
C LEU A 81 -26.84 -23.90 -13.11
#